data_AF-A0A5K1AWQ6-F1
#
_entry.id   AF-A0A5K1AWQ6-F1
#
_cell.length_a   1.000
_cell.length_b   1.000
_cell.length_c   1.000
_cell.angle_alpha   90.00
_cell.angle_beta   90.00
_cell.angle_gamma   90.00
#
_symmetry.space_group_name_H-M   'P 1'
#
loop_
_entity.id
_entity.type
_entity.pdbx_description
1 polymer ?
#
loop_
_entity_poly.entity_id
_entity_poly.type
_entity_poly.pdbx_seq_one_letter_code
_entity_poly.pdbx_strand_id
1 'polypeptide(L)' 'IGDEQDPEDAEDGPPELLFIHGGHTEKVSDFSWSLNDDWLMSSVAEDNTLQIWQMAKNIYTEDDSEQNDVYL' A
#
# COMPACT_ATOMS: atom_id res chain seq x y z
N ILE A 1 3.95 -10.45 -9.16
CA ILE A 1 3.13 -11.59 -8.65
C ILE A 1 3.99 -12.82 -8.77
N GLY A 2 4.32 -13.42 -7.63
CA GLY A 2 5.15 -14.62 -7.58
C GLY A 2 6.66 -14.35 -7.62
N ASP A 3 7.10 -13.22 -7.08
CA ASP A 3 8.52 -13.02 -6.80
C ASP A 3 8.95 -13.95 -5.65
N GLU A 4 10.19 -14.44 -5.66
CA GLU A 4 10.67 -15.27 -4.56
C GLU A 4 10.80 -14.43 -3.29
N GLN A 5 10.24 -14.94 -2.19
CA GLN A 5 10.36 -14.32 -0.86
C GLN A 5 11.11 -15.26 0.07
N ASP A 6 11.84 -14.65 1.01
CA ASP A 6 12.40 -15.38 2.14
C ASP A 6 11.28 -15.91 3.06
N PRO A 7 11.51 -17.04 3.76
CA PRO A 7 10.48 -17.64 4.60
C PRO A 7 9.99 -16.76 5.75
N GLU A 8 10.83 -15.83 6.24
CA GLU A 8 10.44 -14.88 7.29
C GLU A 8 9.47 -13.82 6.75
N ASP A 9 9.73 -13.28 5.56
CA ASP A 9 8.86 -12.26 4.94
C ASP A 9 7.51 -12.85 4.47
N ALA A 10 7.49 -14.15 4.16
CA ALA A 10 6.27 -14.85 3.76
C ALA A 10 5.22 -14.91 4.90
N GLU A 11 5.60 -14.67 6.16
CA GLU A 11 4.66 -14.56 7.28
C GLU A 11 3.83 -13.27 7.22
N ASP A 12 4.38 -12.19 6.62
CA ASP A 12 3.73 -10.88 6.53
C ASP A 12 2.74 -10.77 5.36
N GLY A 13 2.88 -11.65 4.36
CA GLY A 13 1.98 -11.74 3.22
C GLY A 13 2.71 -12.08 1.92
N PRO A 14 1.97 -12.27 0.81
CA PRO A 14 2.57 -12.55 -0.48
C PRO A 14 3.40 -11.35 -0.98
N PRO A 15 4.35 -11.55 -1.93
CA PRO A 15 5.24 -10.49 -2.41
C PRO A 15 4.52 -9.33 -3.08
N GLU A 16 3.32 -9.56 -3.61
CA GLU A 16 2.49 -8.51 -4.18
C GLU A 16 1.67 -7.69 -3.16
N LEU A 17 1.72 -8.00 -1.86
CA LEU A 17 1.04 -7.22 -0.83
C LEU A 17 1.78 -5.89 -0.61
N LEU A 18 1.25 -4.81 -1.18
CA LEU A 18 1.89 -3.49 -1.13
C LEU A 18 1.60 -2.71 0.17
N PHE A 19 0.36 -2.75 0.67
CA PHE A 19 -0.07 -1.88 1.77
C PHE A 19 -1.28 -2.42 2.51
N ILE A 20 -1.28 -2.23 3.84
CA ILE A 20 -2.43 -2.47 4.71
C ILE A 20 -2.83 -1.14 5.37
N HIS A 21 -4.03 -0.66 5.06
CA HIS A 21 -4.62 0.48 5.76
C HIS A 21 -5.31 0.04 7.06
N GLY A 22 -4.61 0.15 8.19
CA GLY A 22 -5.12 -0.23 9.52
C GLY A 22 -5.97 0.84 10.22
N GLY A 23 -6.53 1.80 9.49
CA GLY A 23 -7.20 2.96 10.09
C GLY A 23 -8.63 2.73 10.59
N HIS A 24 -9.36 1.74 10.05
CA HIS A 24 -10.74 1.45 10.47
C HIS A 24 -10.78 0.49 11.67
N THR A 25 -11.69 0.76 12.61
CA THR A 25 -11.89 -0.07 13.81
C THR A 25 -13.03 -1.06 13.70
N GLU A 26 -13.89 -0.90 12.70
CA GLU A 26 -14.96 -1.82 12.34
C GLU A 26 -14.89 -2.21 10.86
N LYS A 27 -15.74 -3.16 10.47
CA LYS A 27 -15.76 -3.70 9.10
C LYS A 27 -15.96 -2.60 8.05
N VAL A 28 -15.05 -2.57 7.07
CA VAL A 28 -15.17 -1.71 5.88
C VAL A 28 -16.37 -2.17 5.05
N SER A 29 -17.26 -1.25 4.76
CA SER A 29 -18.48 -1.49 3.98
C SER A 29 -18.29 -1.21 2.49
N ASP A 30 -17.53 -0.17 2.15
CA ASP A 30 -17.23 0.21 0.76
C ASP A 30 -15.98 1.10 0.68
N PHE A 31 -15.39 1.21 -0.52
CA PHE A 31 -14.27 2.10 -0.80
C PHE A 31 -14.26 2.55 -2.27
N SER A 32 -13.60 3.68 -2.55
CA SER A 32 -13.44 4.21 -3.91
C SER A 32 -12.08 4.88 -4.07
N TRP A 33 -11.51 4.73 -5.26
CA TRP A 33 -10.35 5.51 -5.68
C TRP A 33 -10.77 6.91 -6.11
N SER A 34 -9.91 7.90 -5.87
CA SER A 34 -9.99 9.21 -6.53
C SER A 34 -9.66 9.05 -8.01
N LEU A 35 -10.39 9.75 -8.88
CA LEU A 35 -10.07 9.84 -10.31
C LEU A 35 -9.10 10.99 -10.62
N ASN A 36 -8.82 11.85 -9.64
CA ASN A 36 -8.06 13.09 -9.82
C ASN A 36 -6.66 13.03 -9.22
N ASP A 37 -6.46 12.20 -8.19
CA ASP A 37 -5.23 12.16 -7.40
C ASP A 37 -4.77 10.71 -7.24
N ASP A 38 -3.55 10.42 -7.69
CA ASP A 38 -2.97 9.08 -7.58
C ASP A 38 -2.87 8.65 -6.12
N TRP A 39 -3.22 7.39 -5.86
CA TRP A 39 -3.18 6.76 -4.55
C TRP A 39 -4.10 7.35 -3.48
N LEU A 40 -4.94 8.34 -3.82
CA LEU A 40 -5.95 8.87 -2.91
C LEU A 40 -7.20 7.99 -2.94
N MET A 41 -7.67 7.59 -1.77
CA MET A 41 -8.83 6.73 -1.59
C MET A 41 -9.81 7.29 -0.57
N SER A 42 -11.06 6.88 -0.68
CA SER A 42 -12.06 7.00 0.38
C SER A 42 -12.59 5.63 0.78
N SER A 43 -12.84 5.43 2.07
CA SER A 43 -13.43 4.20 2.60
C SER A 43 -14.40 4.51 3.75
N VAL A 44 -15.43 3.67 3.88
CA VAL A 44 -16.46 3.78 4.93
C VAL A 44 -16.59 2.49 5.72
N ALA A 45 -16.90 2.58 7.01
CA ALA A 45 -17.06 1.41 7.89
C ALA A 45 -18.35 1.45 8.72
N GLU A 46 -18.68 0.31 9.34
CA GLU A 46 -19.91 0.09 10.12
C GLU A 46 -19.98 0.91 11.43
N ASP A 47 -18.87 1.51 11.88
CA ASP A 47 -18.77 2.42 13.03
C ASP A 47 -19.06 3.90 12.68
N ASN A 48 -19.70 4.13 11.53
CA ASN A 48 -20.01 5.46 11.00
C ASN A 48 -18.76 6.30 10.67
N THR A 49 -17.60 5.68 10.48
CA THR A 49 -16.40 6.39 10.04
C THR A 49 -16.31 6.47 8.51
N LEU A 50 -15.89 7.63 8.03
CA LEU A 50 -15.41 7.84 6.67
C LEU A 50 -13.96 8.30 6.77
N GLN A 51 -13.08 7.67 6.01
CA GLN A 51 -11.67 8.02 5.95
C GLN A 51 -11.29 8.37 4.52
N ILE A 52 -10.55 9.47 4.35
CA ILE A 52 -9.89 9.82 3.10
C ILE A 52 -8.39 9.75 3.38
N TRP A 53 -7.69 8.91 2.66
CA TRP A 53 -6.29 8.60 2.94
C TRP A 53 -5.52 8.38 1.65
N GLN A 54 -4.21 8.66 1.73
CA GLN A 54 -3.26 8.49 0.64
C GLN A 54 -2.03 7.81 1.21
N MET A 55 -1.58 6.76 0.54
CA MET A 55 -0.35 6.06 0.90
C MET A 55 0.86 6.98 0.72
N ALA A 56 1.85 6.87 1.62
CA ALA A 56 3.07 7.65 1.50
C ALA A 56 3.85 7.27 0.23
N LYS A 57 4.42 8.26 -0.46
CA LYS A 57 5.07 8.09 -1.77
C LYS A 57 6.17 7.01 -1.75
N ASN A 58 6.97 6.99 -0.69
CA ASN A 58 8.07 6.05 -0.51
C ASN A 58 7.64 4.58 -0.39
N ILE A 59 6.35 4.28 -0.27
CA ILE A 59 5.85 2.90 -0.22
C ILE A 59 5.70 2.32 -1.63
N TYR A 60 5.35 3.14 -2.63
CA TYR A 60 5.05 2.67 -3.99
C TYR A 60 6.05 3.15 -5.06
N THR A 61 7.05 3.97 -4.68
CA THR A 61 8.15 4.35 -5.56
C THR A 61 9.41 3.63 -5.17
N GLU A 62 10.02 2.90 -6.11
CA GLU A 62 11.39 2.42 -5.96
C GLU A 62 12.34 3.62 -5.86
N ASP A 63 13.27 3.60 -4.91
CA ASP A 63 14.35 4.58 -4.86
C ASP A 63 15.29 4.28 -6.05
N ASP A 64 15.19 5.08 -7.12
CA ASP A 64 16.08 5.02 -8.30
C ASP A 64 17.57 5.25 -7.95
N SER A 65 17.93 5.41 -6.67
CA SER A 65 19.29 5.73 -6.22
C SER A 65 20.29 4.57 -6.28
N GLU A 66 19.88 3.33 -6.54
CA GLU A 66 20.81 2.18 -6.60
C GLU A 66 21.40 1.86 -7.99
N GLN A 67 21.16 2.69 -9.02
CA GLN A 67 21.78 2.52 -10.36
C GLN A 67 22.96 3.47 -10.63
N ASN A 68 23.89 3.66 -9.68
CA ASN A 68 25.12 4.43 -9.91
C ASN A 68 26.43 3.78 -9.40
N ASP A 69 26.44 2.48 -9.06
CA ASP A 69 27.66 1.79 -8.59
C ASP A 69 28.14 0.65 -9.49
N VAL A 70 28.03 0.79 -10.81
CA VAL A 70 28.86 -0.01 -11.74
C VAL A 70 29.27 0.85 -12.94
N TYR A 71 30.45 1.46 -12.86
CA TYR A 71 31.52 1.50 -13.87
C TYR A 71 32.60 2.53 -13.43
N LEU A 72 33.56 2.07 -12.61
CA LEU A 72 34.95 2.53 -12.65
C LEU A 72 35.85 1.34 -12.99
#